data_AF-Q42852-F1
#
_entry.id   AF-Q42852-F1
#
_cell.length_a   1.000
_cell.length_b   1.000
_cell.length_c   1.000
_cell.angle_alpha   90.00
_cell.angle_beta   90.00
_cell.angle_gamma   90.00
#
_symmetry.space_group_name_H-M   'P 1'
#
loop_
_entity.id
_entity.type
_entity.pdbx_description
1 polymer ?
#
loop_
_entity_poly.entity_id
_entity_poly.type
_entity_poly.pdbx_seq_one_letter_code
_entity_poly.pdbx_strand_id
1 'polypeptide(L)'
;SSNVQSLLALLGRLGLDATDLVTISGGHTIGLAHCSSFEDRLFPRPDPTISPTFLSRLKRTCPAKGTDRRTVLDVRTPNVFDNKYYIDLVNREGLFVSDQDLFTNAITRPIVERFAQSQQDFFEQFGVSIGKMGQMRVRTSDQGEVRRNCSVRNPGPGADALQLPSLVQTIVDEAAGSIG
;
A
#
# COMPACT_ATOMS: atom_id res chain seq x y z
N SER A 1 7.56 15.40 -1.16
CA SER A 1 7.81 14.14 -1.88
C SER A 1 8.75 13.26 -1.07
N SER A 2 8.53 11.95 -0.98
CA SER A 2 9.30 11.02 -0.14
C SER A 2 10.24 10.15 -0.97
N ASN A 3 11.51 10.06 -0.59
CA ASN A 3 12.53 9.21 -1.22
C ASN A 3 12.72 7.90 -0.45
N VAL A 4 13.47 6.93 -1.01
CA VAL A 4 13.71 5.62 -0.42
C VAL A 4 14.32 5.72 0.97
N GLN A 5 15.26 6.64 1.21
CA GLN A 5 15.85 6.82 2.55
C GLN A 5 14.78 7.17 3.60
N SER A 6 13.87 8.09 3.27
CA SER A 6 12.78 8.50 4.15
C SER A 6 11.79 7.35 4.36
N LEU A 7 11.48 6.61 3.30
CA LEU A 7 10.56 5.47 3.33
C LEU A 7 11.13 4.31 4.15
N LEU A 8 12.41 3.98 4.00
CA LEU A 8 13.09 2.94 4.78
C LEU A 8 13.14 3.30 6.27
N ALA A 9 13.41 4.56 6.63
CA ALA A 9 13.35 4.98 8.03
C ALA A 9 11.94 4.83 8.61
N LEU A 10 10.92 5.22 7.84
CA LEU A 10 9.50 5.10 8.18
C LEU A 10 9.03 3.64 8.31
N LEU A 11 9.44 2.76 7.40
CA LEU A 11 9.05 1.35 7.39
C LEU A 11 9.86 0.53 8.40
N GLY A 12 11.13 0.88 8.63
CA GLY A 12 11.97 0.22 9.62
C GLY A 12 11.40 0.32 11.04
N ARG A 13 10.88 1.49 11.43
CA ARG A 13 10.14 1.65 12.72
C ARG A 13 8.82 0.89 12.78
N LEU A 14 8.34 0.35 11.66
CA LEU A 14 7.15 -0.47 11.54
C LEU A 14 7.48 -1.96 11.37
N GLY A 15 8.76 -2.34 11.38
CA GLY A 15 9.20 -3.72 11.20
C GLY A 15 9.22 -4.19 9.74
N LEU A 16 9.25 -3.25 8.79
CA LEU A 16 9.36 -3.53 7.35
C LEU A 16 10.72 -3.09 6.81
N ASP A 17 11.32 -3.91 5.97
CA ASP A 17 12.65 -3.70 5.38
C ASP A 17 12.58 -3.20 3.91
N ALA A 18 13.72 -3.17 3.23
CA ALA A 18 13.81 -2.72 1.85
C ALA A 18 13.12 -3.66 0.86
N THR A 19 13.12 -4.97 1.11
CA THR A 19 12.38 -5.93 0.30
C THR A 19 10.89 -5.68 0.45
N ASP A 20 10.42 -5.52 1.68
CA ASP A 20 9.01 -5.22 1.92
C ASP A 20 8.59 -3.91 1.24
N LEU A 21 9.40 -2.84 1.36
CA LEU A 21 9.15 -1.56 0.72
C LEU A 21 8.96 -1.71 -0.79
N VAL A 22 9.91 -2.33 -1.48
CA VAL A 22 9.86 -2.49 -2.94
C VAL A 22 8.64 -3.33 -3.32
N THR A 23 8.40 -4.41 -2.59
CA THR A 23 7.31 -5.34 -2.88
C THR A 23 5.93 -4.71 -2.68
N ILE A 24 5.65 -4.08 -1.53
CA ILE A 24 4.32 -3.50 -1.28
C ILE A 24 4.05 -2.28 -2.17
N SER A 25 5.11 -1.58 -2.62
CA SER A 25 4.98 -0.54 -3.64
C SER A 25 4.47 -1.09 -4.97
N GLY A 26 4.67 -2.38 -5.24
CA GLY A 26 4.04 -3.10 -6.35
C GLY A 26 2.52 -3.07 -6.35
N GLY A 27 1.86 -2.68 -5.25
CA GLY A 27 0.43 -2.37 -5.23
C GLY A 27 0.02 -1.27 -6.22
N HIS A 28 0.96 -0.43 -6.66
CA HIS A 28 0.76 0.59 -7.70
C HIS A 28 0.67 0.02 -9.13
N THR A 29 0.76 -1.30 -9.34
CA THR A 29 0.44 -1.92 -10.64
C THR A 29 -1.03 -1.73 -11.05
N ILE A 30 -1.90 -1.35 -10.11
CA ILE A 30 -3.31 -1.00 -10.37
C ILE A 30 -3.67 0.35 -9.77
N GLY A 31 -4.71 0.97 -10.32
CA GLY A 31 -5.37 2.12 -9.72
C GLY A 31 -4.95 3.47 -10.31
N LEU A 32 -5.34 4.53 -9.61
CA LEU A 32 -5.26 5.90 -10.10
C LEU A 32 -4.56 6.82 -9.10
N ALA A 33 -3.91 7.85 -9.62
CA ALA A 33 -3.34 8.95 -8.86
C ALA A 33 -3.86 10.30 -9.37
N HIS A 34 -4.03 11.24 -8.46
CA HIS A 34 -4.38 12.62 -8.79
C HIS A 34 -3.13 13.43 -9.17
N CYS A 35 -3.26 14.42 -10.07
CA CYS A 35 -2.16 15.30 -10.50
C CYS A 35 -1.41 15.91 -9.31
N SER A 36 -2.12 16.33 -8.26
CA SER A 36 -1.51 16.91 -7.04
C SER A 36 -0.47 16.02 -6.38
N SER A 37 -0.53 14.70 -6.59
CA SER A 37 0.42 13.74 -6.00
C SER A 37 1.77 13.70 -6.74
N PHE A 38 1.85 14.20 -7.98
CA PHE A 38 3.07 14.14 -8.81
C PHE A 38 3.38 15.43 -9.58
N GLU A 39 2.56 16.47 -9.53
CA GLU A 39 2.75 17.73 -10.26
C GLU A 39 4.04 18.47 -9.87
N ASP A 40 4.56 18.24 -8.67
CA ASP A 40 5.87 18.77 -8.23
C ASP A 40 7.04 18.16 -9.01
N ARG A 41 6.85 16.98 -9.62
CA ARG A 41 7.83 16.41 -10.55
C ARG A 41 7.75 17.04 -11.95
N LEU A 42 6.69 17.80 -12.24
CA LEU A 42 6.46 18.42 -13.54
C LEU A 42 6.83 19.91 -13.52
N PHE A 43 6.65 20.59 -12.39
CA PHE A 43 6.75 22.05 -12.28
C PHE A 43 7.44 22.51 -10.98
N PRO A 44 8.18 23.65 -11.00
CA PRO A 44 8.42 24.53 -12.16
C PRO A 44 9.43 23.94 -13.14
N ARG A 45 10.30 23.04 -12.68
CA ARG A 45 11.26 22.32 -13.51
C ARG A 45 10.95 20.83 -13.46
N PRO A 46 10.99 20.12 -14.61
CA PRO A 46 10.81 18.68 -14.62
C PRO A 46 11.86 17.94 -13.79
N ASP A 47 11.43 16.90 -13.12
CA ASP A 47 12.29 15.93 -12.46
C ASP A 47 13.11 15.17 -13.53
N PRO A 48 14.45 15.20 -13.45
CA PRO A 48 15.32 14.56 -14.44
C PRO A 48 15.22 13.03 -14.41
N THR A 49 14.57 12.43 -13.40
CA THR A 49 14.34 10.99 -13.29
C THR A 49 13.24 10.47 -14.20
N ILE A 50 12.40 11.34 -14.77
CA ILE A 50 11.30 10.97 -15.67
C ILE A 50 11.80 10.83 -17.12
N SER A 51 11.36 9.79 -17.83
CA SER A 51 11.65 9.67 -19.27
C SER A 51 11.03 10.84 -20.06
N PRO A 52 11.70 11.39 -21.11
CA PRO A 52 11.16 12.52 -21.87
C PRO A 52 9.78 12.25 -22.49
N THR A 53 9.54 11.01 -22.95
CA THR A 53 8.26 10.57 -23.50
C THR A 53 7.17 10.59 -22.44
N PHE A 54 7.46 10.04 -21.25
CA PHE A 54 6.49 10.00 -20.16
C PHE A 54 6.23 11.39 -19.59
N LEU A 55 7.26 12.23 -19.46
CA LEU A 55 7.10 13.64 -19.08
C LEU A 55 6.13 14.37 -20.01
N SER A 56 6.28 14.19 -21.32
CA SER A 56 5.39 14.80 -22.32
C SER A 56 3.94 14.32 -22.16
N ARG A 57 3.75 13.02 -21.88
CA ARG A 57 2.43 12.45 -21.57
C ARG A 57 1.84 13.05 -20.30
N LEU A 58 2.60 13.11 -19.20
CA LEU A 58 2.15 13.65 -17.93
C LEU A 58 1.82 15.14 -18.00
N LYS A 59 2.54 15.94 -18.80
CA LYS A 59 2.22 17.35 -19.05
C LYS A 59 0.90 17.54 -19.81
N ARG A 60 0.52 16.61 -20.69
CA ARG A 60 -0.82 16.63 -21.31
C ARG A 60 -1.91 16.29 -20.30
N THR A 61 -1.63 15.37 -19.39
CA THR A 61 -2.55 14.98 -18.33
C THR A 61 -2.71 16.10 -17.29
N CYS A 62 -1.60 16.72 -16.87
CA CYS A 62 -1.54 17.78 -15.87
C CYS A 62 -0.83 19.02 -16.48
N PRO A 63 -1.55 19.85 -17.25
CA PRO A 63 -0.95 21.00 -17.96
C PRO A 63 -0.46 22.11 -17.03
N ALA A 64 -0.96 22.17 -15.79
CA ALA A 64 -0.52 23.11 -14.77
C ALA A 64 -0.61 22.48 -13.36
N LYS A 65 0.03 23.11 -12.38
CA LYS A 65 -0.21 22.79 -10.96
C LYS A 65 -1.67 23.05 -10.59
N GLY A 66 -2.24 22.21 -9.73
CA GLY A 66 -3.64 22.26 -9.33
C GLY A 66 -4.62 21.73 -10.37
N THR A 67 -4.16 21.01 -11.40
CA THR A 67 -5.07 20.36 -12.36
C THR A 67 -5.91 19.31 -11.62
N ASP A 68 -7.24 19.41 -11.66
CA ASP A 68 -8.15 18.39 -11.12
C ASP A 68 -8.35 17.25 -12.13
N ARG A 69 -7.36 16.35 -12.19
CA ARG A 69 -7.40 15.16 -13.06
C ARG A 69 -6.63 14.00 -12.43
N ARG A 70 -7.04 12.79 -12.79
CA ARG A 70 -6.36 11.55 -12.41
C ARG A 70 -5.74 10.86 -13.62
N THR A 71 -4.68 10.09 -13.37
CA THR A 71 -4.06 9.17 -14.33
C THR A 71 -3.82 7.83 -13.66
N VAL A 72 -3.58 6.81 -14.48
CA VAL A 72 -3.22 5.46 -14.05
C VAL A 72 -1.84 5.45 -13.38
N LEU A 73 -1.68 4.64 -12.34
CA LEU A 73 -0.40 4.41 -11.66
C LEU A 73 0.56 3.59 -12.54
N ASP A 74 0.04 2.53 -13.16
CA ASP A 74 0.72 1.68 -14.14
C ASP A 74 0.32 2.09 -15.56
N VAL A 75 1.31 2.48 -16.37
CA VAL A 75 1.06 3.01 -17.72
C VAL A 75 0.86 1.90 -18.76
N ARG A 76 1.26 0.65 -18.45
CA ARG A 76 1.26 -0.51 -19.34
C ARG A 76 -0.01 -1.34 -19.18
N THR A 77 -0.40 -1.68 -17.95
CA THR A 77 -1.55 -2.54 -17.65
C THR A 77 -2.40 -2.02 -16.48
N PRO A 78 -3.09 -0.87 -16.64
CA PRO A 78 -3.70 -0.11 -15.54
C PRO A 78 -4.62 -0.85 -14.55
N ASN A 79 -5.19 -1.99 -14.97
CA ASN A 79 -6.21 -2.74 -14.24
C ASN A 79 -5.81 -4.20 -14.00
N VAL A 80 -4.57 -4.60 -14.31
CA VAL A 80 -4.09 -5.96 -14.12
C VAL A 80 -3.05 -5.94 -13.01
N PHE A 81 -3.23 -6.81 -12.01
CA PHE A 81 -2.20 -6.96 -10.99
C PHE A 81 -1.07 -7.85 -11.54
N ASP A 82 0.02 -7.22 -11.98
CA ASP A 82 1.15 -7.90 -12.59
C ASP A 82 2.49 -7.19 -12.26
N ASN A 83 3.58 -7.59 -12.91
CA ASN A 83 4.89 -6.97 -12.66
C ASN A 83 5.20 -5.73 -13.51
N LYS A 84 4.25 -5.20 -14.30
CA LYS A 84 4.50 -4.09 -15.23
C LYS A 84 4.85 -2.81 -14.49
N TYR A 85 4.36 -2.60 -13.28
CA TYR A 85 4.85 -1.55 -12.37
C TYR A 85 6.38 -1.49 -12.30
N TYR A 86 7.07 -2.62 -12.11
CA TYR A 86 8.54 -2.63 -12.03
C TYR A 86 9.19 -2.36 -13.38
N ILE A 87 8.57 -2.81 -14.47
CA ILE A 87 9.00 -2.51 -15.84
C ILE A 87 8.85 -1.01 -16.12
N ASP A 88 7.81 -0.34 -15.61
CA ASP A 88 7.66 1.11 -15.67
C ASP A 88 8.85 1.80 -14.99
N LEU A 89 9.26 1.35 -13.80
CA LEU A 89 10.39 1.96 -13.08
C LEU A 89 11.70 1.84 -13.85
N VAL A 90 11.99 0.67 -14.42
CA VAL A 90 13.18 0.43 -15.26
C VAL A 90 13.19 1.36 -16.48
N ASN A 91 12.01 1.67 -17.05
CA ASN A 91 11.85 2.58 -18.18
C ASN A 91 11.76 4.06 -17.79
N ARG A 92 11.93 4.38 -16.49
CA ARG A 92 11.83 5.74 -15.95
C ARG A 92 10.42 6.34 -16.08
N GLU A 93 9.41 5.49 -15.90
CA GLU A 93 7.99 5.80 -16.03
C GLU A 93 7.21 5.58 -14.73
N GLY A 94 7.89 5.42 -13.59
CA GLY A 94 7.25 5.45 -12.27
C GLY A 94 6.62 6.82 -12.01
N LEU A 95 5.37 6.86 -11.53
CA LEU A 95 4.59 8.09 -11.46
C LEU A 95 5.03 9.01 -10.32
N PHE A 96 5.25 8.46 -9.13
CA PHE A 96 5.73 9.21 -7.97
C PHE A 96 7.26 9.19 -7.85
N VAL A 97 7.80 10.12 -7.06
CA VAL A 97 9.22 10.02 -6.64
C VAL A 97 9.41 8.76 -5.81
N SER A 98 8.44 8.41 -4.94
CA SER A 98 8.50 7.19 -4.14
C SER A 98 8.55 5.92 -4.98
N ASP A 99 8.03 5.96 -6.21
CA ASP A 99 8.11 4.84 -7.15
C ASP A 99 9.47 4.86 -7.86
N GLN A 100 9.81 5.97 -8.53
CA GLN A 100 10.99 6.05 -9.37
C GLN A 100 12.31 6.01 -8.59
N ASP A 101 12.29 6.44 -7.33
CA ASP A 101 13.46 6.38 -6.45
C ASP A 101 13.77 4.94 -6.02
N LEU A 102 12.82 4.00 -6.08
CA LEU A 102 13.12 2.57 -5.85
C LEU A 102 14.13 2.03 -6.87
N PHE A 103 14.05 2.50 -8.12
CA PHE A 103 15.00 2.13 -9.17
C PHE A 103 16.27 2.99 -9.15
N THR A 104 16.18 4.23 -8.66
CA THR A 104 17.33 5.15 -8.60
C THR A 104 18.24 4.83 -7.42
N ASN A 105 17.69 4.39 -6.29
CA ASN A 105 18.42 4.08 -5.07
C ASN A 105 19.12 2.71 -5.15
N ALA A 106 20.41 2.68 -4.80
CA ALA A 106 21.25 1.48 -4.90
C ALA A 106 20.78 0.31 -4.01
N ILE A 107 20.09 0.58 -2.89
CA ILE A 107 19.61 -0.45 -1.95
C ILE A 107 18.45 -1.23 -2.58
N THR A 108 17.53 -0.53 -3.24
CA THR A 108 16.26 -1.10 -3.73
C THR A 108 16.31 -1.51 -5.19
N ARG A 109 17.21 -0.92 -5.99
CA ARG A 109 17.32 -1.18 -7.43
C ARG A 109 17.46 -2.67 -7.78
N PRO A 110 18.30 -3.49 -7.12
CA PRO A 110 18.43 -4.90 -7.47
C PRO A 110 17.11 -5.68 -7.30
N ILE A 111 16.27 -5.29 -6.32
CA ILE A 111 14.97 -5.92 -6.06
C ILE A 111 13.97 -5.53 -7.16
N VAL A 112 13.97 -4.26 -7.59
CA VAL A 112 13.17 -3.78 -8.73
C VAL A 112 13.54 -4.53 -10.01
N GLU A 113 14.84 -4.66 -10.30
CA GLU A 113 15.32 -5.38 -11.48
C GLU A 113 14.92 -6.86 -11.45
N ARG A 114 14.95 -7.51 -10.28
CA ARG A 114 14.48 -8.89 -10.11
C ARG A 114 12.99 -9.03 -10.40
N PHE A 115 12.14 -8.17 -9.84
CA PHE A 115 10.69 -8.24 -10.07
C PHE A 115 10.28 -7.85 -11.49
N ALA A 116 11.01 -6.95 -12.14
CA ALA A 116 10.81 -6.65 -13.55
C ALA A 116 11.10 -7.87 -14.45
N GLN A 117 12.08 -8.71 -14.07
CA GLN A 117 12.46 -9.91 -14.81
C GLN A 117 11.57 -11.13 -14.51
N SER A 118 11.06 -11.25 -13.27
CA SER A 118 10.25 -12.39 -12.83
C SER A 118 8.99 -11.92 -12.11
N GLN A 119 7.84 -12.13 -12.75
CA GLN A 119 6.54 -11.90 -12.11
C GLN A 119 6.28 -12.90 -10.98
N GLN A 120 6.80 -14.13 -11.10
CA GLN A 120 6.66 -15.16 -10.08
C GLN A 120 7.35 -14.71 -8.78
N ASP A 121 8.59 -14.23 -8.89
CA ASP A 121 9.35 -13.66 -7.76
C ASP A 121 8.59 -12.52 -7.07
N PHE A 122 7.96 -11.66 -7.86
CA PHE A 122 7.13 -10.57 -7.34
C PHE A 122 5.93 -11.11 -6.57
N PHE A 123 5.14 -12.01 -7.16
CA PHE A 123 3.92 -12.52 -6.55
C PHE A 123 4.18 -13.29 -5.25
N GLU A 124 5.22 -14.14 -5.24
CA GLU A 124 5.63 -14.86 -4.03
C GLU A 124 6.01 -13.90 -2.91
N GLN A 125 6.86 -12.91 -3.20
CA GLN A 125 7.27 -11.93 -2.18
C GLN A 125 6.10 -11.02 -1.78
N PHE A 126 5.15 -10.73 -2.68
CA PHE A 126 3.99 -9.89 -2.39
C PHE A 126 3.11 -10.50 -1.30
N GLY A 127 2.83 -11.80 -1.37
CA GLY A 127 2.10 -12.52 -0.32
C GLY A 127 2.78 -12.41 1.05
N VAL A 128 4.11 -12.57 1.09
CA VAL A 128 4.91 -12.47 2.33
C VAL A 128 4.87 -11.05 2.89
N SER A 129 5.17 -10.05 2.05
CA SER A 129 5.37 -8.67 2.50
C SER A 129 4.04 -8.01 2.88
N ILE A 130 2.96 -8.27 2.13
CA ILE A 130 1.62 -7.79 2.47
C ILE A 130 1.10 -8.46 3.74
N GLY A 131 1.46 -9.73 3.98
CA GLY A 131 1.17 -10.44 5.23
C GLY A 131 1.88 -9.83 6.44
N LYS A 132 3.15 -9.42 6.31
CA LYS A 132 3.87 -8.66 7.34
C LYS A 132 3.21 -7.29 7.59
N MET A 133 2.88 -6.56 6.52
CA MET A 133 2.20 -5.27 6.60
C MET A 133 0.84 -5.38 7.33
N GLY A 134 0.06 -6.43 7.04
CA GLY A 134 -1.24 -6.67 7.67
C GLY A 134 -1.20 -6.98 9.17
N GLN A 135 -0.02 -7.29 9.72
CA GLN A 135 0.18 -7.61 11.14
C GLN A 135 0.76 -6.44 11.95
N MET A 136 0.99 -5.29 11.34
CA MET A 136 1.54 -4.12 12.03
C MET A 136 0.56 -3.56 13.06
N ARG A 137 0.96 -3.57 14.34
CA ARG A 137 0.24 -2.91 15.46
C ARG A 137 -1.24 -3.31 15.56
N VAL A 138 -1.54 -4.56 15.23
CA VAL A 138 -2.90 -5.12 15.34
C VAL A 138 -3.40 -5.09 16.78
N ARG A 139 -4.72 -5.03 16.94
CA ARG A 139 -5.40 -5.20 18.22
C ARG A 139 -5.80 -6.66 18.36
N THR A 140 -5.36 -7.31 19.43
CA THR A 140 -5.73 -8.70 19.74
C THR A 140 -6.53 -8.77 21.03
N SER A 141 -7.43 -9.75 21.11
CA SER A 141 -8.25 -10.02 22.30
C SER A 141 -8.93 -8.74 22.83
N ASP A 142 -8.65 -8.36 24.08
CA ASP A 142 -9.31 -7.27 24.79
C ASP A 142 -8.81 -5.87 24.37
N GLN A 143 -7.91 -5.78 23.38
CA GLN A 143 -7.37 -4.50 22.89
C GLN A 143 -8.29 -3.77 21.89
N GLY A 144 -9.45 -4.34 21.56
CA GLY A 144 -10.37 -3.81 20.55
C GLY A 144 -11.78 -4.39 20.64
N GLU A 145 -12.54 -4.22 19.56
CA GLU A 145 -13.91 -4.72 19.43
C GLU A 145 -14.17 -5.23 18.01
N VAL A 146 -15.13 -6.13 17.86
CA VAL A 146 -15.72 -6.45 16.56
C VAL A 146 -16.85 -5.45 16.30
N ARG A 147 -16.64 -4.51 15.38
CA ARG A 147 -17.63 -3.47 15.07
C ARG A 147 -18.84 -4.06 14.36
N ARG A 148 -20.04 -3.66 14.79
CA ARG A 148 -21.31 -3.97 14.10
C ARG A 148 -21.49 -3.14 12.83
N ASN A 149 -20.84 -1.98 12.78
CA ASN A 149 -20.78 -1.09 11.64
C ASN A 149 -19.38 -0.47 11.59
N CYS A 150 -18.63 -0.68 10.50
CA CYS A 150 -17.25 -0.20 10.37
C CYS A 150 -17.11 1.33 10.55
N SER A 151 -18.16 2.09 10.21
CA SER A 151 -18.19 3.55 10.22
C SER A 151 -18.33 4.17 11.61
N VAL A 152 -18.75 3.41 12.63
CA VAL A 152 -18.94 3.91 13.99
C VAL A 152 -18.39 2.93 15.02
N ARG A 153 -17.99 3.44 16.19
CA ARG A 153 -17.70 2.58 17.36
C ARG A 153 -19.00 1.93 17.83
N ASN A 154 -18.93 0.76 18.45
CA ASN A 154 -20.14 0.16 19.02
C ASN A 154 -20.73 1.09 20.10
N PRO A 155 -22.05 1.35 20.07
CA PRO A 155 -22.71 2.12 21.12
C PRO A 155 -22.89 1.29 22.39
N GLY A 156 -22.86 1.94 23.56
CA GLY A 156 -23.07 1.32 24.89
C GLY A 156 -22.23 2.02 25.96
N PRO A 157 -22.55 1.84 27.26
CA PRO A 157 -21.78 2.47 28.35
C PRO A 157 -20.35 1.89 28.49
N GLY A 158 -20.08 0.76 27.81
CA GLY A 158 -18.86 -0.06 27.76
C GLY A 158 -17.53 0.56 27.29
N ALA A 159 -17.19 1.78 27.71
CA ALA A 159 -15.94 1.86 28.48
C ALA A 159 -16.12 1.21 29.87
N ASP A 160 -17.37 1.08 30.34
CA ASP A 160 -17.77 0.34 31.54
C ASP A 160 -19.20 -0.25 31.35
N ALA A 161 -19.38 -1.54 31.59
CA ALA A 161 -20.62 -2.31 31.41
C ALA A 161 -21.07 -2.63 29.96
N LEU A 162 -20.67 -3.81 29.48
CA LEU A 162 -21.60 -4.80 28.93
C LEU A 162 -20.91 -6.17 29.07
N GLN A 163 -21.13 -6.83 30.21
CA GLN A 163 -21.01 -8.27 30.31
C GLN A 163 -22.01 -8.86 29.31
N LEU A 164 -21.53 -9.17 28.11
CA LEU A 164 -22.19 -10.16 27.27
C LEU A 164 -21.81 -11.50 27.87
N PRO A 165 -22.75 -12.28 28.45
CA PRO A 165 -22.44 -13.65 28.82
C PRO A 165 -21.92 -14.32 27.56
N SER A 166 -20.72 -14.88 27.67
CA SER A 166 -20.11 -15.67 26.62
C SER A 166 -21.18 -16.61 26.04
N LEU A 167 -21.34 -16.62 24.72
CA LEU A 167 -22.23 -17.57 24.05
C LEU A 167 -21.87 -19.01 24.43
N VAL A 168 -20.59 -19.24 24.81
CA VAL A 168 -20.07 -20.50 25.33
C VAL A 168 -20.72 -20.87 26.67
N GLN A 169 -20.97 -19.90 27.56
CA GLN A 169 -21.58 -20.16 28.87
C GLN A 169 -23.04 -20.58 28.74
N THR A 170 -23.76 -20.00 27.76
CA THR A 170 -25.20 -20.27 27.55
C THR A 170 -25.43 -21.73 27.14
N ILE A 171 -24.52 -22.32 26.36
CA ILE A 171 -24.62 -23.71 25.87
C ILE A 171 -24.31 -24.72 26.99
N VAL A 172 -23.41 -24.38 27.92
CA VAL A 172 -23.02 -25.27 29.04
C VAL A 172 -24.14 -25.37 30.07
N ASP A 173 -24.85 -24.27 30.34
CA ASP A 173 -25.95 -24.25 31.32
C ASP A 173 -27.22 -24.92 30.78
N GLU A 174 -27.51 -24.83 29.47
CA GLU A 174 -28.60 -25.61 28.84
C GLU A 174 -28.34 -27.13 28.90
N ALA A 175 -27.09 -27.55 28.77
CA ALA A 175 -26.72 -28.96 28.88
C ALA A 175 -26.84 -29.51 30.31
N ALA A 176 -26.61 -28.67 31.33
CA ALA A 176 -26.75 -29.06 32.73
C ALA A 176 -28.22 -29.13 33.20
N GLY A 177 -29.12 -28.35 32.61
CA GLY A 177 -30.56 -28.35 32.94
C GLY A 177 -31.34 -29.54 32.37
N SER A 178 -30.80 -30.27 31.40
CA SER A 178 -31.49 -31.38 30.73
C SER A 178 -31.19 -32.76 31.32
N ILE A 179 -30.47 -32.83 32.45
CA ILE A 179 -30.14 -34.03 33.22
C ILE A 179 -30.67 -34.01 34.67
N GLY A 180 -31.64 -33.15 34.96
CA GLY A 180 -32.37 -33.08 36.24
C GLY A 180 -33.76 -33.68 36.18
#